data_AF-A0A528IKP4-F1
#
_entry.id   AF-A0A528IKP4-F1
#
_cell.length_a   1.000
_cell.length_b   1.000
_cell.length_c   1.000
_cell.angle_alpha   90.00
_cell.angle_beta   90.00
_cell.angle_gamma   90.00
#
_symmetry.space_group_name_H-M   'P 1'
#
loop_
_entity.id
_entity.type
_entity.pdbx_description
1 polymer ?
#
loop_
_entity_poly.entity_id
_entity_poly.type
_entity_poly.pdbx_seq_one_letter_code
_entity_poly.pdbx_strand_id
1 'polypeptide(L)'
;NPDDVSRLQTRYGRDAVGQVIEQSLAAIAEGLVERGVRRLIVAGGETSGAVVDRLAIPAFGLGQEIVAGVPVLHSIGGRHGDMVLALKSGNFGGESFFADALAIMA
;
A
#
# COMPACT_ATOMS: atom_id res chain seq x y z
N ASN A 1 -13.51 -7.10 14.33
CA ASN A 1 -14.78 -7.28 13.60
C ASN A 1 -15.21 -5.90 13.06
N PRO A 2 -15.86 -5.79 11.88
CA PRO A 2 -16.56 -4.56 11.43
C PRO A 2 -17.23 -3.73 12.54
N ASP A 3 -17.87 -4.39 13.52
CA ASP A 3 -18.53 -3.74 14.64
C ASP A 3 -17.56 -2.96 15.54
N ASP A 4 -16.35 -3.47 15.76
CA ASP A 4 -15.32 -2.81 16.56
C ASP A 4 -14.79 -1.56 15.85
N VAL A 5 -14.66 -1.63 14.52
CA VAL A 5 -14.26 -0.51 13.68
C VAL A 5 -15.30 0.61 13.76
N SER A 6 -16.59 0.27 13.63
CA SER A 6 -17.69 1.22 13.75
C SER A 6 -17.74 1.89 15.12
N ARG A 7 -17.52 1.11 16.20
CA ARG A 7 -17.45 1.65 17.57
C ARG A 7 -16.29 2.63 17.76
N LEU A 8 -15.11 2.31 17.23
CA LEU A 8 -13.94 3.20 17.30
C LEU A 8 -14.17 4.49 16.50
N GLN A 9 -14.71 4.39 15.29
CA GLN A 9 -15.03 5.55 14.45
C GLN A 9 -16.07 6.47 15.09
N THR A 10 -17.05 5.90 15.79
CA THR A 10 -18.08 6.67 16.52
C THR A 10 -17.48 7.40 17.73
N ARG A 11 -16.53 6.78 18.42
CA ARG A 11 -15.94 7.31 19.66
C ARG A 11 -14.87 8.39 19.41
N TYR A 12 -14.09 8.24 18.36
CA TYR A 12 -12.90 9.07 18.11
C TYR A 12 -12.99 9.90 16.82
N GLY A 13 -14.08 9.75 16.05
CA GLY A 13 -14.20 10.32 14.71
C GLY A 13 -13.63 9.36 13.66
N ARG A 14 -14.38 9.14 12.58
CA ARG A 14 -14.02 8.21 11.52
C ARG A 14 -12.68 8.56 10.87
N ASP A 15 -12.49 9.85 10.60
CA ASP A 15 -11.31 10.35 9.90
C ASP A 15 -10.06 10.26 10.78
N ALA A 16 -10.18 10.57 12.08
CA ALA A 16 -9.07 10.49 13.02
C ALA A 16 -8.55 9.05 13.21
N VAL A 17 -9.46 8.07 13.30
CA VAL A 17 -9.07 6.66 13.43
C VAL A 17 -8.43 6.14 12.15
N GLY A 18 -9.01 6.47 10.99
CA GLY A 18 -8.45 6.10 9.68
C GLY A 18 -7.03 6.62 9.51
N GLN A 19 -6.82 7.91 9.76
CA GLN A 19 -5.52 8.55 9.63
C GLN A 19 -4.45 7.94 10.54
N VAL A 20 -4.79 7.58 11.79
CA VAL A 20 -3.84 6.92 12.70
C VAL A 20 -3.45 5.54 12.18
N ILE A 21 -4.40 4.77 11.65
CA ILE A 21 -4.13 3.44 11.06
C ILE A 21 -3.24 3.59 9.83
N GLU A 22 -3.56 4.50 8.93
CA GLU A 22 -2.81 4.77 7.70
C GLU A 22 -1.37 5.19 8.01
N GLN A 23 -1.17 6.12 8.96
CA GLN A 23 0.17 6.54 9.40
C GLN A 23 0.96 5.43 10.08
N SER A 24 0.28 4.57 10.85
CA SER A 24 0.91 3.41 11.49
C SER A 24 1.39 2.40 10.45
N LEU A 25 0.56 2.09 9.45
CA LEU A 25 0.91 1.19 8.35
C LEU A 25 2.03 1.78 7.48
N ALA A 26 2.00 3.08 7.22
CA ALA A 26 3.09 3.76 6.53
C ALA A 26 4.40 3.63 7.30
N ALA A 27 4.40 3.84 8.62
CA ALA A 27 5.58 3.67 9.47
C ALA A 27 6.15 2.24 9.44
N ILE A 28 5.26 1.24 9.43
CA ILE A 28 5.66 -0.16 9.28
C ILE A 28 6.30 -0.39 7.91
N ALA A 29 5.71 0.14 6.83
CA ALA A 29 6.25 0.00 5.48
C ALA A 29 7.66 0.62 5.35
N GLU A 30 7.87 1.83 5.86
CA GLU A 30 9.20 2.47 5.91
C GLU A 30 10.20 1.60 6.67
N GLY A 31 9.85 1.13 7.88
CA GLY A 31 10.74 0.28 8.67
C GLY A 31 11.07 -1.07 8.00
N LEU A 32 10.15 -1.63 7.20
CA LEU A 32 10.41 -2.83 6.39
C LEU A 32 11.38 -2.53 5.25
N VAL A 33 11.19 -1.42 4.55
CA VAL A 33 12.07 -0.99 3.44
C VAL A 33 13.48 -0.71 3.94
N GLU A 34 13.61 -0.03 5.08
CA GLU A 34 14.90 0.20 5.76
C GLU A 34 15.62 -1.11 6.12
N ARG A 35 14.87 -2.20 6.36
CA ARG A 35 15.39 -3.54 6.63
C ARG A 35 15.63 -4.38 5.37
N GLY A 36 15.49 -3.79 4.18
CA GLY A 36 15.80 -4.43 2.91
C GLY A 36 14.61 -5.00 2.15
N VAL A 37 13.37 -4.82 2.61
CA VAL A 37 12.19 -5.20 1.82
C VAL A 37 12.08 -4.29 0.59
N ARG A 38 12.08 -4.88 -0.61
CA ARG A 38 11.99 -4.14 -1.89
C ARG A 38 10.70 -4.37 -2.65
N ARG A 39 9.82 -5.22 -2.12
CA ARG A 39 8.54 -5.57 -2.75
C ARG A 39 7.41 -5.32 -1.78
N LEU A 40 6.51 -4.43 -2.14
CA LEU A 40 5.39 -4.03 -1.28
C LEU A 40 4.06 -4.20 -2.03
N ILE A 41 3.12 -4.88 -1.42
CA ILE A 41 1.73 -4.90 -1.87
C ILE A 41 0.92 -4.18 -0.80
N VAL A 42 0.25 -3.09 -1.18
CA VAL A 42 -0.53 -2.27 -0.26
C VAL A 42 -1.98 -2.27 -0.71
N ALA A 43 -2.90 -2.50 0.22
CA ALA A 43 -4.33 -2.53 -0.05
C ALA A 43 -5.06 -1.41 0.71
N GLY A 44 -5.95 -0.71 0.00
CA GLY A 44 -6.64 0.50 0.45
C GLY A 44 -6.04 1.74 -0.20
N GLY A 45 -6.89 2.62 -0.74
CA GLY A 45 -6.46 3.85 -1.43
C GLY A 45 -5.66 4.75 -0.51
N GLU A 46 -6.23 5.03 0.66
CA GLU A 46 -5.67 6.01 1.61
C GLU A 46 -4.41 5.45 2.28
N THR A 47 -4.42 4.14 2.61
CA THR A 47 -3.22 3.42 3.05
C THR A 47 -2.11 3.45 2.00
N SER A 48 -2.44 3.26 0.73
CA SER A 48 -1.46 3.31 -0.36
C SER A 48 -0.85 4.70 -0.50
N GLY A 49 -1.68 5.75 -0.44
CA GLY A 49 -1.23 7.14 -0.43
C GLY A 49 -0.27 7.41 0.73
N ALA A 50 -0.65 7.07 1.96
CA ALA A 50 0.18 7.28 3.14
C ALA A 50 1.54 6.55 3.06
N VAL A 51 1.58 5.33 2.52
CA VAL A 51 2.82 4.58 2.31
C VAL A 51 3.71 5.26 1.27
N VAL A 52 3.15 5.67 0.13
CA VAL A 52 3.90 6.34 -0.95
C VAL A 52 4.48 7.68 -0.49
N ASP A 53 3.66 8.47 0.21
CA ASP A 53 4.06 9.77 0.76
C ASP A 53 5.20 9.60 1.76
N ARG A 54 5.08 8.65 2.68
CA ARG A 54 6.10 8.42 3.71
C ARG A 54 7.41 7.90 3.12
N LEU A 55 7.34 6.98 2.17
CA LEU A 55 8.52 6.49 1.45
C LEU A 55 9.13 7.54 0.52
N ALA A 56 8.45 8.67 0.33
CA ALA A 56 8.85 9.78 -0.53
C ALA A 56 9.21 9.30 -1.95
N ILE A 57 8.33 8.47 -2.54
CA ILE A 57 8.54 7.94 -3.90
C ILE A 57 8.11 9.02 -4.90
N PRO A 58 9.03 9.58 -5.70
CA PRO A 58 8.71 10.75 -6.53
C PRO A 58 8.00 10.37 -7.83
N ALA A 59 8.23 9.16 -8.35
CA ALA A 59 7.60 8.70 -9.59
C ALA A 59 7.55 7.17 -9.65
N PHE A 60 6.66 6.67 -10.51
CA PHE A 60 6.53 5.26 -10.83
C PHE A 60 6.70 5.02 -12.34
N GLY A 61 7.46 3.98 -12.68
CA GLY A 61 7.36 3.31 -13.97
C GLY A 61 6.24 2.28 -13.93
N LEU A 62 5.41 2.25 -14.96
CA LEU A 62 4.33 1.26 -15.10
C LEU A 62 4.87 -0.04 -15.69
N GLY A 63 4.61 -1.14 -15.00
CA GLY A 63 4.86 -2.51 -15.46
C GLY A 63 3.59 -3.21 -15.93
N GLN A 64 3.61 -4.53 -15.92
CA GLN A 64 2.48 -5.39 -16.30
C GLN A 64 1.26 -5.16 -15.38
N GLU A 65 0.06 -5.21 -15.92
CA GLU A 65 -1.17 -5.26 -15.13
C GLU A 65 -1.32 -6.58 -14.37
N ILE A 66 -1.54 -6.48 -13.05
CA ILE A 66 -1.85 -7.63 -12.19
C ILE A 66 -3.32 -7.99 -12.37
N VAL A 67 -4.17 -6.96 -12.32
CA VAL A 67 -5.58 -6.97 -12.68
C VAL A 67 -5.90 -5.63 -13.36
N ALA A 68 -7.06 -5.53 -14.02
CA ALA A 68 -7.48 -4.31 -14.68
C ALA A 68 -7.43 -3.10 -13.73
N GLY A 69 -6.60 -2.10 -14.06
CA GLY A 69 -6.43 -0.89 -13.26
C GLY A 69 -5.47 -0.99 -12.07
N VAL A 70 -4.80 -2.13 -11.88
CA VAL A 70 -3.75 -2.30 -10.86
C VAL A 70 -2.48 -2.86 -11.50
N PRO A 71 -1.58 -1.99 -11.99
CA PRO A 71 -0.29 -2.40 -12.53
C PRO A 71 0.74 -2.66 -11.44
N VAL A 72 1.76 -3.43 -11.81
CA VAL A 72 3.05 -3.41 -11.12
C VAL A 72 3.69 -2.04 -11.31
N LEU A 73 4.25 -1.48 -10.24
CA LEU A 73 4.89 -0.18 -10.23
C LEU A 73 6.37 -0.33 -9.85
N HIS A 74 7.25 0.30 -10.61
CA HIS A 74 8.67 0.39 -10.29
C HIS A 74 8.97 1.79 -9.76
N SER A 75 9.52 1.91 -8.54
CA SER A 75 9.88 3.21 -7.99
C SER A 75 11.02 3.83 -8.79
N ILE A 76 10.90 5.11 -9.14
CA ILE A 76 11.94 5.87 -9.83
C ILE A 76 12.41 7.00 -8.91
N GLY A 77 13.72 7.18 -8.73
CA GLY A 77 14.29 8.33 -8.01
C GLY A 77 14.06 8.37 -6.50
N GLY A 78 13.60 7.27 -5.89
CA GLY A 78 13.38 7.18 -4.45
C GLY A 78 14.68 6.99 -3.65
N ARG A 79 14.74 7.58 -2.43
CA ARG A 79 15.87 7.44 -1.50
C ARG A 79 16.16 5.99 -1.08
N HIS A 80 15.15 5.13 -1.20
CA HIS A 80 15.24 3.73 -0.83
C HIS A 80 15.79 2.85 -1.96
N GLY A 81 16.16 3.40 -3.13
CA GLY A 81 16.62 2.64 -4.28
C GLY A 81 15.48 1.94 -5.03
N ASP A 82 15.82 0.94 -5.84
CA ASP A 82 14.81 0.24 -6.66
C ASP A 82 13.87 -0.59 -5.78
N MET A 83 12.58 -0.41 -6.01
CA MET A 83 11.48 -1.12 -5.38
C MET A 83 10.40 -1.46 -6.41
N VAL A 84 9.67 -2.53 -6.13
CA VAL A 84 8.49 -2.95 -6.88
C VAL A 84 7.28 -2.86 -5.97
N LEU A 85 6.21 -2.22 -6.43
CA LEU A 85 5.00 -2.00 -5.66
C LEU A 85 3.76 -2.47 -6.42
N ALA A 86 2.75 -2.89 -5.69
CA ALA A 86 1.39 -3.03 -6.18
C ALA A 86 0.45 -2.26 -5.22
N LEU A 87 -0.23 -1.24 -5.75
CA LEU A 87 -1.12 -0.36 -4.98
C LEU A 87 -2.56 -0.69 -5.33
N LYS A 88 -3.23 -1.46 -4.47
CA LYS A 88 -4.57 -1.98 -4.71
C LYS A 88 -5.60 -1.10 -4.02
N SER A 89 -6.33 -0.30 -4.78
CA SER A 89 -7.50 0.41 -4.25
C SER A 89 -8.68 -0.56 -3.99
N GLY A 90 -9.60 -0.14 -3.11
CA GLY A 90 -10.84 -0.82 -2.67
C GLY A 90 -11.10 -2.23 -3.21
N ASN A 91 -12.10 -2.36 -4.09
CA ASN A 91 -12.63 -3.64 -4.55
C ASN A 91 -11.92 -4.22 -5.80
N PHE A 92 -10.70 -3.75 -6.12
CA PHE A 92 -9.96 -4.26 -7.28
C PHE A 92 -9.34 -5.63 -7.00
N GLY A 93 -9.39 -6.52 -7.98
CA GLY A 93 -8.84 -7.88 -7.88
C GLY A 93 -9.71 -8.85 -7.09
N GLY A 94 -9.46 -10.14 -7.30
CA GLY A 94 -10.16 -11.24 -6.63
C GLY A 94 -9.46 -11.71 -5.35
N GLU A 95 -9.97 -12.80 -4.77
CA GLU A 95 -9.41 -13.42 -3.55
C GLU A 95 -7.94 -13.82 -3.69
N SER A 96 -7.50 -14.12 -4.93
CA SER A 96 -6.12 -14.49 -5.25
C SER A 96 -5.17 -13.30 -5.43
N PHE A 97 -5.64 -12.05 -5.37
CA PHE A 97 -4.86 -10.87 -5.80
C PHE A 97 -3.45 -10.81 -5.19
N PHE A 98 -3.30 -11.09 -3.89
CA PHE A 98 -1.98 -11.04 -3.25
C PHE A 98 -1.03 -12.11 -3.77
N ALA A 99 -1.53 -13.32 -4.06
CA ALA A 99 -0.72 -14.39 -4.64
C ALA A 99 -0.34 -14.06 -6.09
N ASP A 100 -1.29 -13.54 -6.87
CA ASP A 100 -1.08 -13.14 -8.26
C ASP A 100 -0.05 -12.00 -8.36
N ALA A 101 -0.19 -10.97 -7.50
CA ALA A 101 0.76 -9.87 -7.40
C ALA A 101 2.16 -10.36 -7.04
N LEU A 102 2.30 -11.24 -6.03
CA LEU A 102 3.60 -11.80 -5.65
C LEU A 102 4.26 -12.60 -6.76
N ALA A 103 3.47 -13.34 -7.55
CA ALA A 103 3.97 -14.14 -8.66
C ALA A 103 4.46 -13.27 -9.83
N ILE A 104 3.79 -12.16 -10.11
CA ILE A 104 4.15 -11.23 -11.19
C ILE A 104 5.33 -10.33 -10.78
N MET A 105 5.39 -9.93 -9.49
CA MET A 105 6.49 -9.12 -8.93
C MET A 105 7.75 -9.94 -8.61
N ALA A 106 7.92 -11.12 -9.23
CA ALA A 106 9.06 -12.01 -9.02
C ALA A 106 10.36 -11.48 -9.64
#